data_AF-A0A6J1BMM9-F1
#
_entry.id   AF-A0A6J1BMM9-F1
#
_cell.length_a   1.000
_cell.length_b   1.000
_cell.length_c   1.000
_cell.angle_alpha   90.00
_cell.angle_beta   90.00
_cell.angle_gamma   90.00
#
_symmetry.space_group_name_H-M   'P 1'
#
loop_
_entity.id
_entity.type
_entity.pdbx_description
1 polymer ?
#
loop_
_entity_poly.entity_id
_entity_poly.type
_entity_poly.pdbx_seq_one_letter_code
_entity_poly.pdbx_strand_id
1 'polypeptide(L)'
;MADTARSPRRPQSPAGGAPPRGAVTPVVRLSESSTVVGLTRRLLTTASRQGAGRDRSASRGPRAARPARLPEGNRLDQLVEGRVDEYRRQGRAGRHAVEAAEGSLTYDALDGAANRLARFLRRRRVGAGDRVAVLLARPTDALTAQLALTKVGAVWVPLDAGLPDRSLAAVLAGSGAGLVITTAAAASRLAASDVDAIYLDRVAARVDAEDARRPTGAERGADAEAPAYVVVHADASTHGAALGLRAPAVGHPAVTNLVRVAAAILDIGETDRVHHDPHTGSDLAVLETWLPWVCGATVVTPPAGADLRGPALGRFLADRGITVLRADPARLAGIDVDLPRLRLL
;
A
#
# COMPACT_ATOMS: atom_id res chain seq x y z
N MET A 1 79.73 -4.42 -41.25
CA MET A 1 79.92 -3.48 -40.12
C MET A 1 78.68 -2.60 -40.02
N ALA A 2 78.21 -2.35 -38.79
CA ALA A 2 76.99 -1.60 -38.37
C ALA A 2 75.67 -2.38 -38.60
N ASP A 3 74.85 -2.79 -37.61
CA ASP A 3 74.37 -2.18 -36.34
C ASP A 3 73.65 -0.83 -36.60
N THR A 4 72.43 -0.50 -36.17
CA THR A 4 71.68 -0.81 -34.94
C THR A 4 70.17 -0.47 -35.14
N ALA A 5 69.32 -0.93 -34.21
CA ALA A 5 67.87 -0.82 -34.10
C ALA A 5 67.21 0.59 -34.07
N ARG A 6 65.90 0.72 -34.41
CA ARG A 6 64.76 0.81 -33.44
C ARG A 6 63.40 1.22 -34.08
N SER A 7 62.40 0.41 -33.73
CA SER A 7 60.95 0.65 -33.51
C SER A 7 59.96 1.03 -34.63
N PRO A 8 58.75 0.41 -34.65
CA PRO A 8 57.77 0.52 -35.72
C PRO A 8 56.63 1.50 -35.42
N ARG A 9 56.23 2.31 -36.41
CA ARG A 9 54.91 2.96 -36.43
C ARG A 9 53.92 2.04 -37.14
N ARG A 10 52.97 1.48 -36.40
CA ARG A 10 51.80 0.77 -36.96
C ARG A 10 50.74 1.76 -37.46
N PRO A 11 49.95 1.37 -38.49
CA PRO A 11 49.04 2.24 -39.22
C PRO A 11 47.72 2.48 -38.47
N GLN A 12 47.11 3.63 -38.78
CA GLN A 12 45.83 4.11 -38.26
C GLN A 12 44.66 3.18 -38.62
N SER A 13 43.74 2.99 -37.68
CA SER A 13 42.37 2.53 -37.91
C SER A 13 41.39 3.56 -37.31
N PRO A 14 40.20 3.75 -37.90
CA PRO A 14 39.29 4.84 -37.55
C PRO A 14 38.42 4.44 -36.35
N ALA A 15 38.29 5.32 -35.36
CA ALA A 15 37.34 5.12 -34.25
C ALA A 15 36.90 6.46 -33.66
N GLY A 16 35.60 6.58 -33.36
CA GLY A 16 35.14 7.47 -32.28
C GLY A 16 33.98 8.43 -32.57
N GLY A 17 32.90 8.00 -33.24
CA GLY A 17 31.62 8.72 -33.16
C GLY A 17 30.91 8.34 -31.86
N ALA A 18 30.79 9.29 -30.92
CA ALA A 18 30.05 9.10 -29.68
C ALA A 18 28.53 9.00 -29.94
N PRO A 19 27.78 8.08 -29.32
CA PRO A 19 26.33 8.15 -29.32
C PRO A 19 25.84 9.20 -28.31
N PRO A 20 24.69 9.84 -28.53
CA PRO A 20 24.18 10.89 -27.67
C PRO A 20 23.83 10.34 -26.27
N ARG A 21 24.15 11.14 -25.25
CA ARG A 21 23.82 10.89 -23.84
C ARG A 21 22.30 10.73 -23.70
N GLY A 22 21.86 9.48 -23.56
CA GLY A 22 20.49 9.15 -23.18
C GLY A 22 20.21 9.68 -21.77
N ALA A 23 19.10 10.40 -21.64
CA ALA A 23 18.59 10.88 -20.36
C ALA A 23 18.37 9.68 -19.42
N VAL A 24 19.16 9.63 -18.35
CA VAL A 24 18.92 8.73 -17.22
C VAL A 24 17.71 9.27 -16.47
N THR A 25 16.59 8.57 -16.56
CA THR A 25 15.40 8.83 -15.75
C THR A 25 15.79 8.69 -14.27
N PRO A 26 15.49 9.66 -13.40
CA PRO A 26 15.86 9.54 -11.99
C PRO A 26 15.01 8.44 -11.34
N VAL A 27 15.70 7.41 -10.83
CA VAL A 27 15.12 6.44 -9.90
C VAL A 27 14.74 7.20 -8.63
N VAL A 28 13.45 7.13 -8.28
CA VAL A 28 12.87 7.77 -7.10
C VAL A 28 13.64 7.34 -5.86
N ARG A 29 14.33 8.28 -5.20
CA ARG A 29 14.97 8.08 -3.91
C ARG A 29 13.91 8.14 -2.81
N LEU A 30 13.49 7.00 -2.29
CA LEU A 30 12.73 6.94 -1.05
C LEU A 30 13.72 6.84 0.12
N SER A 31 13.69 7.82 1.03
CA SER A 31 14.54 7.82 2.23
C SER A 31 13.92 6.95 3.34
N GLU A 32 14.74 6.44 4.27
CA GLU A 32 14.28 5.67 5.46
C GLU A 32 13.16 6.38 6.27
N SER A 33 13.05 7.71 6.14
CA SER A 33 12.00 8.54 6.76
C SER A 33 10.58 8.29 6.22
N SER A 34 10.43 7.52 5.16
CA SER A 34 9.15 7.20 4.50
C SER A 34 8.59 5.81 4.85
N THR A 35 9.28 5.05 5.70
CA THR A 35 8.83 3.72 6.15
C THR A 35 7.93 3.83 7.38
N VAL A 36 7.11 2.80 7.65
CA VAL A 36 6.32 2.69 8.89
C VAL A 36 7.19 2.80 10.15
N VAL A 37 8.42 2.28 10.10
CA VAL A 37 9.41 2.40 11.19
C VAL A 37 9.84 3.86 11.39
N GLY A 38 10.12 4.59 10.30
CA GLY A 38 10.46 6.01 10.33
C GLY A 38 9.33 6.92 10.82
N LEU A 39 8.08 6.61 10.42
CA LEU A 39 6.87 7.33 10.82
C LEU A 39 6.50 7.08 12.28
N THR A 40 6.65 5.85 12.78
CA THR A 40 6.47 5.51 14.20
C THR A 40 7.40 6.32 15.09
N ARG A 41 8.69 6.43 14.70
CA ARG A 41 9.68 7.23 15.44
C ARG A 41 9.31 8.72 15.45
N ARG A 42 8.81 9.26 14.33
CA ARG A 42 8.33 10.64 14.25
C ARG A 42 7.09 10.87 15.10
N LEU A 43 6.04 10.08 14.95
CA LEU A 43 4.80 10.21 15.73
C LEU A 43 5.07 10.15 17.26
N LEU A 44 5.99 9.27 17.69
CA LEU A 44 6.43 9.23 19.08
C LEU A 44 7.21 10.49 19.49
N THR A 45 8.10 11.02 18.65
CA THR A 45 8.80 12.30 18.95
C THR A 45 7.88 13.51 18.97
N THR A 46 6.83 13.56 18.13
CA THR A 46 5.85 14.65 18.14
C THR A 46 4.97 14.58 19.39
N ALA A 47 4.57 13.37 19.82
CA ALA A 47 3.83 13.16 21.07
C ALA A 47 4.67 13.56 22.30
N SER A 48 5.96 13.22 22.33
CA SER A 48 6.87 13.60 23.44
C SER A 48 7.13 15.11 23.49
N ARG A 49 7.15 15.80 22.35
CA ARG A 49 7.29 17.28 22.29
C ARG A 49 6.00 18.01 22.66
N GLN A 50 4.83 17.45 22.38
CA GLN A 50 3.56 18.02 22.84
C GLN A 50 3.31 17.83 24.35
N GLY A 51 3.98 16.87 24.99
CA GLY A 51 3.95 16.68 26.45
C GLY A 51 4.90 17.59 27.26
N ALA A 52 5.91 18.19 26.62
CA ALA A 52 6.94 18.97 27.27
C ALA A 52 6.90 20.44 26.80
N GLY A 53 6.11 21.26 27.50
CA GLY A 53 6.15 22.71 27.38
C GLY A 53 5.09 23.31 26.46
N ARG A 54 3.92 23.62 27.02
CA ARG A 54 3.13 24.77 26.58
C ARG A 54 2.22 25.27 27.70
N ASP A 55 2.42 26.54 27.99
CA ASP A 55 1.67 27.37 28.90
C ASP A 55 0.16 27.33 28.57
N ARG A 56 -0.68 27.24 29.61
CA ARG A 56 -2.10 26.87 29.49
C ARG A 56 -3.04 28.05 29.20
N SER A 57 -2.67 28.95 28.29
CA SER A 57 -3.62 29.97 27.82
C SER A 57 -3.49 30.23 26.32
N ALA A 58 -4.20 29.44 25.52
CA ALA A 58 -4.61 29.80 24.17
C ALA A 58 -5.86 28.97 23.83
N SER A 59 -6.85 29.63 23.26
CA SER A 59 -8.19 29.17 22.90
C SER A 59 -8.33 27.66 22.64
N ARG A 60 -8.96 26.96 23.60
CA ARG A 60 -9.57 25.66 23.34
C ARG A 60 -10.77 25.88 22.42
N GLY A 61 -10.55 25.70 21.11
CA GLY A 61 -11.65 25.35 20.20
C GLY A 61 -12.41 24.13 20.73
N PRO A 62 -13.66 23.90 20.30
CA PRO A 62 -14.47 22.81 20.81
C PRO A 62 -13.67 21.51 20.72
N ARG A 63 -13.44 20.88 21.88
CA ARG A 63 -12.83 19.55 21.96
C ARG A 63 -13.67 18.65 21.07
N ALA A 64 -13.11 18.20 19.95
CA ALA A 64 -13.72 17.18 19.12
C ALA A 64 -14.15 16.02 20.04
N ALA A 65 -15.35 15.49 19.80
CA ALA A 65 -15.84 14.32 20.51
C ALA A 65 -14.71 13.28 20.54
N ARG A 66 -14.43 12.66 21.70
CA ARG A 66 -13.44 11.57 21.77
C ARG A 66 -13.75 10.63 20.60
N PRO A 67 -12.76 10.28 19.75
CA PRO A 67 -13.02 9.32 18.69
C PRO A 67 -13.69 8.11 19.34
N ALA A 68 -14.75 7.61 18.69
CA ALA A 68 -15.43 6.38 19.10
C ALA A 68 -14.36 5.35 19.46
N ARG A 69 -14.51 4.66 20.61
CA ARG A 69 -13.49 3.71 21.08
C ARG A 69 -13.10 2.81 19.91
N LEU A 70 -11.82 2.83 19.55
CA LEU A 70 -11.33 2.01 18.45
C LEU A 70 -11.63 0.53 18.75
N PRO A 71 -12.03 -0.27 17.74
CA PRO A 71 -12.31 -1.68 17.92
C PRO A 71 -11.16 -2.40 18.63
N GLU A 72 -11.45 -3.36 19.51
CA GLU A 72 -10.44 -4.20 20.16
C GLU A 72 -9.90 -5.26 19.18
N GLY A 73 -8.68 -5.76 19.38
CA GLY A 73 -8.03 -6.72 18.48
C GLY A 73 -6.54 -6.48 18.28
N ASN A 74 -5.80 -7.57 18.06
CA ASN A 74 -4.35 -7.58 17.87
C ASN A 74 -3.93 -7.83 16.41
N ARG A 75 -4.92 -7.99 15.52
CA ARG A 75 -4.72 -8.17 14.08
C ARG A 75 -5.49 -7.10 13.29
N LEU A 76 -4.99 -6.78 12.10
CA LEU A 76 -5.55 -5.76 11.23
C LEU A 76 -6.98 -6.08 10.79
N ASP A 77 -7.24 -7.33 10.40
CA ASP A 77 -8.57 -7.80 10.00
C ASP A 77 -9.58 -7.61 11.13
N GLN A 78 -9.20 -7.89 12.38
CA GLN A 78 -10.08 -7.72 13.54
C GLN A 78 -10.49 -6.27 13.78
N LEU A 79 -9.61 -5.30 13.50
CA LEU A 79 -9.96 -3.89 13.63
C LEU A 79 -11.03 -3.48 12.61
N VAL A 80 -10.89 -3.92 11.36
CA VAL A 80 -11.85 -3.66 10.29
C VAL A 80 -13.18 -4.38 10.58
N GLU A 81 -13.11 -5.64 10.98
CA GLU A 81 -14.28 -6.45 11.35
C GLU A 81 -15.06 -5.82 12.51
N GLY A 82 -14.35 -5.33 13.53
CA GLY A 82 -15.00 -4.65 14.65
C GLY A 82 -15.68 -3.34 14.24
N ARG A 83 -15.12 -2.60 13.26
CA ARG A 83 -15.78 -1.43 12.67
C ARG A 83 -17.03 -1.81 11.87
N VAL A 84 -16.95 -2.87 11.07
CA VAL A 84 -18.09 -3.43 10.34
C VAL A 84 -19.21 -3.81 11.31
N ASP A 85 -18.88 -4.49 12.40
CA ASP A 85 -19.86 -4.93 13.40
C ASP A 85 -20.49 -3.75 14.15
N GLU A 86 -19.71 -2.69 14.42
CA GLU A 86 -20.24 -1.45 14.96
C GLU A 86 -21.26 -0.83 14.01
N TYR A 87 -20.95 -0.70 12.72
CA TYR A 87 -21.90 -0.16 11.75
C TYR A 87 -23.14 -1.03 11.58
N ARG A 88 -23.02 -2.36 11.61
CA ARG A 88 -24.18 -3.26 11.64
C ARG A 88 -25.08 -3.01 12.86
N ARG A 89 -24.49 -2.95 14.07
CA ARG A 89 -25.24 -2.66 15.31
C ARG A 89 -25.93 -1.31 15.28
N GLN A 90 -25.34 -0.31 14.63
CA GLN A 90 -25.91 1.03 14.49
C GLN A 90 -26.90 1.15 13.31
N GLY A 91 -27.13 0.10 12.52
CA GLY A 91 -27.98 0.17 11.32
C GLY A 91 -27.37 0.99 10.17
N ARG A 92 -26.04 1.13 10.13
CA ARG A 92 -25.28 1.99 9.20
C ARG A 92 -24.46 1.17 8.18
N ALA A 93 -25.00 0.03 7.76
CA ALA A 93 -24.40 -0.89 6.77
C ALA A 93 -24.03 -0.22 5.42
N GLY A 94 -24.68 0.91 5.09
CA GLY A 94 -24.44 1.69 3.88
C GLY A 94 -23.18 2.56 3.88
N ARG A 95 -22.35 2.54 4.94
CA ARG A 95 -21.13 3.35 5.00
C ARG A 95 -20.10 2.86 3.98
N HIS A 96 -19.58 3.77 3.15
CA HIS A 96 -18.55 3.47 2.15
C HIS A 96 -17.18 3.25 2.78
N ALA A 97 -16.59 2.09 2.51
CA ALA A 97 -15.21 1.79 2.86
C ALA A 97 -14.25 2.19 1.73
N VAL A 98 -14.66 1.98 0.48
CA VAL A 98 -13.87 2.29 -0.72
C VAL A 98 -14.74 2.95 -1.76
N GLU A 99 -14.22 4.00 -2.39
CA GLU A 99 -14.77 4.58 -3.61
C GLU A 99 -13.68 4.68 -4.67
N ALA A 100 -13.92 4.04 -5.81
CA ALA A 100 -13.03 4.05 -6.96
C ALA A 100 -13.82 4.44 -8.23
N ALA A 101 -13.12 4.52 -9.36
CA ALA A 101 -13.76 4.80 -10.65
C ALA A 101 -14.63 3.63 -11.11
N GLU A 102 -14.22 2.40 -10.83
CA GLU A 102 -14.94 1.18 -11.19
C GLU A 102 -16.12 0.82 -10.27
N GLY A 103 -16.34 1.60 -9.21
CA GLY A 103 -17.43 1.39 -8.26
C GLY A 103 -17.06 1.70 -6.81
N SER A 104 -18.04 1.57 -5.93
CA SER A 104 -17.86 1.75 -4.48
C SER A 104 -18.22 0.47 -3.72
N LEU A 105 -17.53 0.26 -2.61
CA LEU A 105 -17.81 -0.82 -1.66
C LEU A 105 -18.16 -0.22 -0.31
N THR A 106 -19.29 -0.67 0.25
CA THR A 106 -19.57 -0.42 1.67
C THR A 106 -18.65 -1.28 2.55
N TYR A 107 -18.55 -0.96 3.83
CA TYR A 107 -17.86 -1.80 4.81
C TYR A 107 -18.38 -3.24 4.79
N ASP A 108 -19.70 -3.42 4.68
CA ASP A 108 -20.31 -4.74 4.59
C ASP A 108 -19.99 -5.47 3.28
N ALA A 109 -20.02 -4.76 2.15
CA ALA A 109 -19.69 -5.34 0.86
C ALA A 109 -18.21 -5.76 0.79
N LEU A 110 -17.31 -4.93 1.32
CA LEU A 110 -15.89 -5.22 1.42
C LEU A 110 -15.62 -6.43 2.33
N ASP A 111 -16.21 -6.46 3.53
CA ASP A 111 -16.07 -7.58 4.47
C ASP A 111 -16.58 -8.88 3.84
N GLY A 112 -17.76 -8.85 3.22
CA GLY A 112 -18.35 -10.00 2.55
C GLY A 112 -17.53 -10.51 1.36
N ALA A 113 -17.05 -9.62 0.49
CA ALA A 113 -16.20 -9.98 -0.64
C ALA A 113 -14.85 -10.57 -0.18
N ALA A 114 -14.23 -9.97 0.85
CA ALA A 114 -13.00 -10.47 1.43
C ALA A 114 -13.20 -11.83 2.12
N ASN A 115 -14.33 -12.07 2.76
CA ASN A 115 -14.67 -13.37 3.36
C ASN A 115 -14.80 -14.47 2.30
N ARG A 116 -15.47 -14.17 1.19
CA ARG A 116 -15.59 -15.10 0.05
C ARG A 116 -14.21 -15.45 -0.52
N LEU A 117 -13.40 -14.44 -0.81
CA LEU A 117 -12.05 -14.67 -1.31
C LEU A 117 -11.17 -15.41 -0.30
N ALA A 118 -11.28 -15.11 0.99
CA ALA A 118 -10.58 -15.83 2.05
C ALA A 118 -10.92 -17.33 2.05
N ARG A 119 -12.21 -17.70 1.96
CA ARG A 119 -12.63 -19.11 1.89
C ARG A 119 -12.10 -19.82 0.63
N PHE A 120 -12.17 -19.14 -0.52
CA PHE A 120 -11.58 -19.66 -1.75
C PHE A 120 -10.07 -19.92 -1.60
N LEU A 121 -9.33 -18.96 -1.02
CA LEU A 121 -7.89 -19.08 -0.77
C LEU A 121 -7.58 -20.25 0.17
N ARG A 122 -8.37 -20.44 1.24
CA ARG A 122 -8.26 -21.62 2.11
C ARG A 122 -8.46 -22.95 1.37
N ARG A 123 -9.43 -23.03 0.46
CA ARG A 123 -9.62 -24.21 -0.41
C ARG A 123 -8.43 -24.45 -1.35
N ARG A 124 -7.70 -23.40 -1.70
CA ARG A 124 -6.41 -23.47 -2.41
C ARG A 124 -5.21 -23.71 -1.49
N ARG A 125 -5.45 -24.01 -0.21
CA ARG A 125 -4.45 -24.27 0.83
C ARG A 125 -3.56 -23.07 1.19
N VAL A 126 -3.92 -21.86 0.76
CA VAL A 126 -3.27 -20.62 1.21
C VAL A 126 -3.64 -20.38 2.67
N GLY A 127 -2.67 -20.06 3.51
CA GLY A 127 -2.85 -19.94 4.95
C GLY A 127 -1.84 -19.09 5.67
N ALA A 128 -1.78 -19.32 6.99
CA ALA A 128 -0.92 -18.58 7.89
C ALA A 128 0.55 -18.68 7.48
N GLY A 129 1.21 -17.52 7.31
CA GLY A 129 2.62 -17.43 6.93
C GLY A 129 2.90 -17.48 5.43
N ASP A 130 1.96 -17.93 4.59
CA ASP A 130 2.14 -17.94 3.15
C ASP A 130 2.29 -16.51 2.62
N ARG A 131 3.36 -16.26 1.84
CA ARG A 131 3.59 -14.97 1.21
C ARG A 131 2.91 -14.91 -0.14
N VAL A 132 1.92 -14.03 -0.25
CA VAL A 132 1.09 -13.89 -1.46
C VAL A 132 1.17 -12.47 -1.98
N ALA A 133 1.69 -12.32 -3.19
CA ALA A 133 1.73 -11.07 -3.89
C ALA A 133 0.36 -10.66 -4.44
N VAL A 134 0.09 -9.36 -4.46
CA VAL A 134 -1.13 -8.77 -4.99
C VAL A 134 -0.74 -7.81 -6.12
N LEU A 135 -0.99 -8.22 -7.36
CA LEU A 135 -0.74 -7.44 -8.57
C LEU A 135 -2.08 -7.21 -9.29
N LEU A 136 -2.84 -6.23 -8.83
CA LEU A 136 -4.18 -5.92 -9.34
C LEU A 136 -4.27 -4.42 -9.64
N ALA A 137 -4.68 -4.10 -10.87
CA ALA A 137 -4.82 -2.71 -11.30
C ALA A 137 -6.09 -2.05 -10.73
N ARG A 138 -7.14 -2.83 -10.45
CA ARG A 138 -8.39 -2.35 -9.85
C ARG A 138 -8.21 -2.22 -8.33
N PRO A 139 -8.27 -1.01 -7.77
CA PRO A 139 -8.09 -0.82 -6.33
C PRO A 139 -9.08 -1.60 -5.48
N THR A 140 -10.35 -1.69 -5.91
CA THR A 140 -11.37 -2.46 -5.19
C THR A 140 -11.00 -3.94 -5.05
N ASP A 141 -10.48 -4.56 -6.11
CA ASP A 141 -10.01 -5.94 -6.10
C ASP A 141 -8.73 -6.09 -5.26
N ALA A 142 -7.78 -5.16 -5.39
CA ALA A 142 -6.52 -5.16 -4.64
C ALA A 142 -6.74 -5.07 -3.13
N LEU A 143 -7.58 -4.13 -2.71
CA LEU A 143 -7.93 -3.90 -1.31
C LEU A 143 -8.74 -5.08 -0.73
N THR A 144 -9.64 -5.67 -1.53
CA THR A 144 -10.35 -6.90 -1.15
C THR A 144 -9.39 -8.07 -0.96
N ALA A 145 -8.42 -8.23 -1.86
CA ALA A 145 -7.40 -9.29 -1.77
C ALA A 145 -6.51 -9.14 -0.53
N GLN A 146 -6.06 -7.92 -0.21
CA GLN A 146 -5.28 -7.65 1.00
C GLN A 146 -6.07 -8.04 2.26
N LEU A 147 -7.33 -7.62 2.36
CA LEU A 147 -8.18 -7.97 3.51
C LEU A 147 -8.44 -9.49 3.58
N ALA A 148 -8.68 -10.15 2.44
CA ALA A 148 -8.87 -11.60 2.38
C ALA A 148 -7.64 -12.39 2.83
N LEU A 149 -6.44 -12.00 2.39
CA LEU A 149 -5.17 -12.59 2.80
C LEU A 149 -4.92 -12.42 4.30
N THR A 150 -5.18 -11.22 4.81
CA THR A 150 -5.11 -10.90 6.25
C THR A 150 -6.04 -11.82 7.07
N LYS A 151 -7.25 -12.13 6.56
CA LYS A 151 -8.23 -13.01 7.23
C LYS A 151 -7.82 -14.48 7.25
N VAL A 152 -6.97 -14.93 6.33
CA VAL A 152 -6.45 -16.32 6.31
C VAL A 152 -5.06 -16.46 6.91
N GLY A 153 -4.55 -15.40 7.54
CA GLY A 153 -3.21 -15.37 8.15
C GLY A 153 -2.06 -15.25 7.16
N ALA A 154 -2.33 -15.10 5.86
CA ALA A 154 -1.31 -14.97 4.84
C ALA A 154 -0.64 -13.59 4.91
N VAL A 155 0.64 -13.56 4.54
CA VAL A 155 1.46 -12.36 4.48
C VAL A 155 1.29 -11.75 3.09
N TRP A 156 0.55 -10.66 2.96
CA TRP A 156 0.35 -10.05 1.64
C TRP A 156 1.54 -9.18 1.23
N VAL A 157 1.89 -9.21 -0.06
CA VAL A 157 2.93 -8.39 -0.68
C VAL A 157 2.28 -7.49 -1.72
N PRO A 158 2.05 -6.20 -1.45
CA PRO A 158 1.40 -5.32 -2.41
C PRO A 158 2.39 -4.98 -3.53
N LEU A 159 1.98 -5.16 -4.77
CA LEU A 159 2.79 -4.83 -5.94
C LEU A 159 2.17 -3.68 -6.70
N ASP A 160 2.97 -2.68 -7.01
CA ASP A 160 2.54 -1.58 -7.86
C ASP A 160 2.42 -2.05 -9.32
N ALA A 161 1.20 -2.00 -9.84
CA ALA A 161 0.89 -2.38 -11.22
C ALA A 161 1.62 -1.52 -12.26
N GLY A 162 2.09 -0.32 -11.90
CA GLY A 162 2.88 0.57 -12.74
C GLY A 162 4.36 0.19 -12.89
N LEU A 163 4.88 -0.79 -12.13
CA LEU A 163 6.29 -1.17 -12.20
C LEU A 163 6.66 -1.78 -13.57
N PRO A 164 7.79 -1.41 -14.17
CA PRO A 164 8.29 -2.13 -15.35
C PRO A 164 8.51 -3.62 -15.06
N ASP A 165 8.29 -4.50 -16.05
CA ASP A 165 8.31 -5.96 -15.84
C ASP A 165 9.63 -6.48 -15.22
N ARG A 166 10.77 -5.92 -15.61
CA ARG A 166 12.08 -6.26 -15.01
C ARG A 166 12.14 -5.93 -13.51
N SER A 167 11.52 -4.81 -13.11
CA SER A 167 11.48 -4.35 -11.72
C SER A 167 10.47 -5.16 -10.92
N LEU A 168 9.35 -5.51 -11.55
CA LEU A 168 8.33 -6.40 -10.98
C LEU A 168 8.93 -7.77 -10.63
N ALA A 169 9.68 -8.40 -11.55
CA ALA A 169 10.32 -9.68 -11.30
C ALA A 169 11.34 -9.63 -10.15
N ALA A 170 12.16 -8.57 -10.09
CA ALA A 170 13.11 -8.37 -9.01
C ALA A 170 12.42 -8.16 -7.66
N VAL A 171 11.33 -7.37 -7.63
CA VAL A 171 10.52 -7.14 -6.43
C VAL A 171 9.83 -8.43 -5.97
N LEU A 172 9.23 -9.19 -6.89
CA LEU A 172 8.62 -10.49 -6.59
C LEU A 172 9.63 -11.44 -5.96
N ALA A 173 10.80 -11.62 -6.58
CA ALA A 173 11.87 -12.45 -6.06
C ALA A 173 12.35 -11.97 -4.67
N GLY A 174 12.57 -10.67 -4.50
CA GLY A 174 13.01 -10.08 -3.24
C GLY A 174 11.98 -10.19 -2.10
N SER A 175 10.69 -10.31 -2.43
CA SER A 175 9.62 -10.47 -1.43
C SER A 175 9.52 -11.90 -0.87
N GLY A 176 10.00 -12.90 -1.63
CA GLY A 176 9.81 -14.31 -1.33
C GLY A 176 8.36 -14.79 -1.46
N ALA A 177 7.52 -14.09 -2.23
CA ALA A 177 6.15 -14.54 -2.52
C ALA A 177 6.17 -15.77 -3.44
N GLY A 178 5.56 -16.87 -2.99
CA GLY A 178 5.41 -18.09 -3.79
C GLY A 178 4.16 -18.11 -4.67
N LEU A 179 3.23 -17.17 -4.42
CA LEU A 179 1.96 -17.06 -5.12
C LEU A 179 1.66 -15.59 -5.42
N VAL A 180 1.02 -15.30 -6.55
CA VAL A 180 0.52 -13.96 -6.90
C VAL A 180 -0.97 -14.02 -7.27
N ILE A 181 -1.76 -13.11 -6.70
CA ILE A 181 -3.13 -12.83 -7.15
C ILE A 181 -3.07 -11.71 -8.19
N THR A 182 -3.55 -12.00 -9.39
CA THR A 182 -3.55 -11.05 -10.51
C THR A 182 -4.71 -11.31 -11.48
N THR A 183 -4.70 -10.71 -12.68
CA THR A 183 -5.67 -10.97 -13.75
C THR A 183 -5.01 -11.63 -14.95
N ALA A 184 -5.78 -12.29 -15.81
CA ALA A 184 -5.26 -12.93 -17.01
C ALA A 184 -4.54 -11.93 -17.94
N ALA A 185 -5.00 -10.67 -17.95
CA ALA A 185 -4.38 -9.59 -18.73
C ALA A 185 -2.94 -9.25 -18.27
N ALA A 186 -2.59 -9.52 -17.02
CA ALA A 186 -1.25 -9.30 -16.48
C ALA A 186 -0.35 -10.54 -16.56
N ALA A 187 -0.82 -11.67 -17.11
CA ALA A 187 -0.09 -12.94 -17.11
C ALA A 187 1.28 -12.85 -17.81
N SER A 188 1.38 -12.12 -18.92
CA SER A 188 2.65 -11.94 -19.66
C SER A 188 3.72 -11.23 -18.83
N ARG A 189 3.32 -10.37 -17.88
CA ARG A 189 4.25 -9.62 -17.02
C ARG A 189 4.94 -10.50 -15.99
N LEU A 190 4.38 -11.69 -15.72
CA LEU A 190 4.94 -12.69 -14.83
C LEU A 190 5.89 -13.66 -15.53
N ALA A 191 6.07 -13.57 -16.86
CA ALA A 191 6.85 -14.54 -17.64
C ALA A 191 8.32 -14.67 -17.19
N ALA A 192 8.87 -13.62 -16.57
CA ALA A 192 10.23 -13.60 -16.02
C ALA A 192 10.30 -13.96 -14.53
N SER A 193 9.18 -14.36 -13.91
CA SER A 193 9.08 -14.68 -12.48
C SER A 193 8.74 -16.15 -12.29
N ASP A 194 9.41 -16.81 -11.36
CA ASP A 194 9.09 -18.18 -10.94
C ASP A 194 8.07 -18.12 -9.79
N VAL A 195 6.80 -17.88 -10.13
CA VAL A 195 5.71 -17.68 -9.16
C VAL A 195 4.40 -18.26 -9.67
N ASP A 196 3.67 -18.96 -8.80
CA ASP A 196 2.33 -19.44 -9.11
C ASP A 196 1.33 -18.29 -9.17
N ALA A 197 0.29 -18.39 -10.01
CA ALA A 197 -0.69 -17.32 -10.19
C ALA A 197 -2.14 -17.78 -9.95
N ILE A 198 -2.89 -16.98 -9.17
CA ILE A 198 -4.36 -16.99 -9.15
C ILE A 198 -4.85 -15.83 -9.99
N TYR A 199 -5.48 -16.14 -11.12
CA TYR A 199 -6.12 -15.17 -11.99
C TYR A 199 -7.56 -14.90 -11.50
N LEU A 200 -7.76 -13.78 -10.81
CA LEU A 200 -9.02 -13.44 -10.13
C LEU A 200 -10.21 -13.39 -11.09
N ASP A 201 -10.00 -12.85 -12.29
CA ASP A 201 -10.98 -12.80 -13.38
C ASP A 201 -11.39 -14.19 -13.89
N ARG A 202 -10.51 -15.20 -13.80
CA ARG A 202 -10.83 -16.59 -14.16
C ARG A 202 -11.54 -17.36 -13.05
N VAL A 203 -11.42 -16.92 -11.80
CA VAL A 203 -11.99 -17.61 -10.63
C VAL A 203 -13.15 -16.85 -9.99
N ALA A 204 -13.54 -15.69 -10.52
CA ALA A 204 -14.59 -14.82 -9.99
C ALA A 204 -15.86 -15.58 -9.61
N ALA A 205 -16.45 -16.36 -10.53
CA ALA A 205 -17.66 -17.13 -10.25
C ALA A 205 -17.49 -18.16 -9.11
N ARG A 206 -16.29 -18.75 -8.96
CA ARG A 206 -15.99 -19.68 -7.87
C ARG A 206 -15.83 -18.97 -6.54
N VAL A 207 -15.24 -17.77 -6.56
CA VAL A 207 -15.12 -16.91 -5.37
C VAL A 207 -16.50 -16.42 -4.95
N ASP A 208 -17.34 -15.97 -5.89
CA ASP A 208 -18.69 -15.47 -5.61
C ASP A 208 -19.64 -16.54 -5.06
N ALA A 209 -19.40 -17.82 -5.41
CA ALA A 209 -20.13 -18.96 -4.85
C ALA A 209 -19.71 -19.32 -3.41
N GLU A 210 -18.64 -18.73 -2.87
CA GLU A 210 -18.25 -18.94 -1.47
C GLU A 210 -19.21 -18.24 -0.51
N ASP A 211 -19.23 -18.72 0.73
CA ASP A 211 -19.99 -18.09 1.80
C ASP A 211 -19.39 -16.73 2.21
N ALA A 212 -20.23 -15.71 2.33
CA ALA A 212 -19.81 -14.36 2.75
C ALA A 212 -19.58 -14.23 4.26
N ARG A 213 -19.90 -15.25 5.06
CA ARG A 213 -19.61 -15.29 6.51
C ARG A 213 -18.11 -15.37 6.74
N ARG A 214 -17.66 -14.65 7.77
CA ARG A 214 -16.24 -14.60 8.18
C ARG A 214 -15.66 -16.00 8.36
N PRO A 215 -14.38 -16.22 7.99
CA PRO A 215 -13.68 -17.46 8.32
C PRO A 215 -13.70 -17.71 9.84
N THR A 216 -14.01 -18.95 10.23
CA THR A 216 -13.93 -19.45 11.60
C THR A 216 -12.48 -19.43 12.09
N GLY A 217 -12.26 -19.51 13.41
CA GLY A 217 -10.90 -19.53 13.97
C GLY A 217 -10.00 -20.62 13.36
N ALA A 218 -10.54 -21.81 13.10
CA ALA A 218 -9.82 -22.90 12.43
C ALA A 218 -9.44 -22.55 10.97
N GLU A 219 -10.27 -21.78 10.28
CA GLU A 219 -10.01 -21.34 8.90
C GLU A 219 -8.98 -20.20 8.83
N ARG A 220 -8.83 -19.38 9.88
CA ARG A 220 -7.85 -18.29 9.91
C ARG A 220 -6.40 -18.75 10.08
N GLY A 221 -6.20 -19.98 10.56
CA GLY A 221 -4.88 -20.48 10.93
C GLY A 221 -4.41 -19.94 12.29
N ALA A 222 -3.52 -20.68 12.94
CA ALA A 222 -3.14 -20.46 14.34
C ALA A 222 -1.80 -19.75 14.54
N ASP A 223 -1.11 -19.32 13.48
CA ASP A 223 0.18 -18.65 13.63
C ASP A 223 0.00 -17.15 13.88
N ALA A 224 -0.08 -16.78 15.16
CA ALA A 224 -0.18 -15.40 15.60
C ALA A 224 1.10 -14.58 15.33
N GLU A 225 2.22 -15.25 15.05
CA GLU A 225 3.53 -14.63 14.85
C GLU A 225 3.83 -14.35 13.36
N ALA A 226 3.03 -14.90 12.45
CA ALA A 226 3.15 -14.61 11.02
C ALA A 226 3.05 -13.09 10.76
N PRO A 227 3.95 -12.53 9.92
CA PRO A 227 3.86 -11.13 9.52
C PRO A 227 2.52 -10.82 8.83
N ALA A 228 2.03 -9.59 9.00
CA ALA A 228 0.85 -9.12 8.29
C ALA A 228 1.14 -8.88 6.80
N TYR A 229 2.29 -8.26 6.52
CA TYR A 229 2.68 -7.92 5.16
C TYR A 229 4.20 -7.79 5.00
N VAL A 230 4.64 -7.79 3.74
CA VAL A 230 6.00 -7.46 3.33
C VAL A 230 5.93 -6.42 2.21
N VAL A 231 6.68 -5.33 2.34
CA VAL A 231 6.86 -4.33 1.28
C VAL A 231 8.31 -4.33 0.86
N VAL A 232 8.56 -4.39 -0.45
CA VAL A 232 9.91 -4.35 -0.99
C VAL A 232 10.25 -2.94 -1.42
N HIS A 233 11.38 -2.43 -0.92
CA HIS A 233 11.89 -1.11 -1.28
C HIS A 233 13.33 -1.19 -1.79
N ALA A 234 13.70 -0.21 -2.61
CA ALA A 234 15.08 -0.01 -3.04
C ALA A 234 15.94 0.39 -1.83
N ASP A 235 17.03 -0.34 -1.62
CA ASP A 235 18.05 -0.06 -0.64
C ASP A 235 19.07 0.91 -1.22
N ALA A 236 19.04 2.15 -0.73
CA ALA A 236 19.98 3.19 -1.14
C ALA A 236 21.42 2.95 -0.62
N SER A 237 21.64 2.00 0.29
CA SER A 237 22.95 1.73 0.91
C SER A 237 23.84 0.78 0.10
N THR A 238 23.31 0.12 -0.94
CA THR A 238 24.08 -0.85 -1.73
C THR A 238 24.75 -0.15 -2.93
N HIS A 239 26.03 0.19 -2.79
CA HIS A 239 26.86 0.64 -3.91
C HIS A 239 27.29 -0.56 -4.76
N GLY A 240 26.60 -0.76 -5.89
CA GLY A 240 27.08 -1.64 -6.98
C GLY A 240 26.09 -2.72 -7.42
N ALA A 241 25.70 -2.63 -8.70
CA ALA A 241 25.16 -3.63 -9.64
C ALA A 241 24.01 -4.60 -9.26
N ALA A 242 23.87 -5.06 -8.02
CA ALA A 242 22.63 -5.69 -7.58
C ALA A 242 21.65 -4.58 -7.21
N LEU A 243 20.39 -4.67 -7.67
CA LEU A 243 19.32 -3.84 -7.11
C LEU A 243 19.27 -4.19 -5.62
N GLY A 244 19.93 -3.40 -4.78
CA GLY A 244 19.80 -3.50 -3.34
C GLY A 244 18.32 -3.38 -3.04
N LEU A 245 17.69 -4.48 -2.61
CA LEU A 245 16.28 -4.51 -2.26
C LEU A 245 16.18 -5.00 -0.82
N ARG A 246 15.36 -4.32 -0.04
CA ARG A 246 14.98 -4.73 1.32
C ARG A 246 13.51 -5.03 1.36
N ALA A 247 13.15 -6.13 2.02
CA ALA A 247 11.78 -6.62 2.13
C ALA A 247 11.43 -6.84 3.62
N PRO A 248 11.33 -5.78 4.44
CA PRO A 248 10.93 -5.91 5.83
C PRO A 248 9.56 -6.58 5.93
N ALA A 249 9.47 -7.56 6.83
CA ALA A 249 8.22 -8.14 7.23
C ALA A 249 7.68 -7.39 8.45
N VAL A 250 6.42 -6.98 8.40
CA VAL A 250 5.78 -6.21 9.49
C VAL A 250 4.71 -7.07 10.15
N GLY A 251 4.88 -7.34 11.45
CA GLY A 251 3.94 -8.13 12.25
C GLY A 251 2.62 -7.43 12.55
N HIS A 252 1.56 -8.24 12.73
CA HIS A 252 0.23 -7.75 13.11
C HIS A 252 0.23 -6.83 14.36
N PRO A 253 0.93 -7.14 15.46
CA PRO A 253 0.96 -6.26 16.62
C PRO A 253 1.55 -4.88 16.31
N ALA A 254 2.63 -4.82 15.52
CA ALA A 254 3.32 -3.59 15.18
C ALA A 254 2.43 -2.65 14.35
N VAL A 255 1.85 -3.16 13.27
CA VAL A 255 0.98 -2.36 12.40
C VAL A 255 -0.36 -2.02 13.08
N THR A 256 -0.92 -2.92 13.89
CA THR A 256 -2.14 -2.65 14.68
C THR A 256 -1.89 -1.52 15.67
N ASN A 257 -0.76 -1.55 16.38
CA ASN A 257 -0.37 -0.48 17.29
C ASN A 257 -0.18 0.84 16.54
N LEU A 258 0.52 0.84 15.41
CA LEU A 258 0.69 2.02 14.57
C LEU A 258 -0.65 2.64 14.21
N VAL A 259 -1.57 1.86 13.63
CA VAL A 259 -2.86 2.36 13.15
C VAL A 259 -3.70 2.91 14.31
N ARG A 260 -3.68 2.25 15.48
CA ARG A 260 -4.38 2.75 16.68
C ARG A 260 -3.81 4.07 17.17
N VAL A 261 -2.49 4.19 17.26
CA VAL A 261 -1.81 5.41 17.69
C VAL A 261 -2.05 6.53 16.68
N ALA A 262 -1.92 6.23 15.39
CA ALA A 262 -2.21 7.15 14.31
C ALA A 262 -3.66 7.64 14.37
N ALA A 263 -4.65 6.76 14.58
CA ALA A 263 -6.06 7.13 14.73
C ALA A 263 -6.35 7.99 15.98
N ALA A 264 -5.53 7.89 17.03
CA ALA A 264 -5.69 8.71 18.23
C ALA A 264 -5.06 10.11 18.08
N ILE A 265 -4.04 10.24 17.22
CA ILE A 265 -3.29 11.49 17.00
C ILE A 265 -3.85 12.26 15.82
N LEU A 266 -4.18 11.54 14.75
CA LEU A 266 -4.75 12.07 13.53
C LEU A 266 -6.27 12.07 13.72
N ASP A 267 -6.87 13.26 13.62
CA ASP A 267 -8.31 13.50 13.81
C ASP A 267 -9.14 13.01 12.61
N ILE A 268 -8.95 11.73 12.25
CA ILE A 268 -9.65 11.04 11.17
C ILE A 268 -10.88 10.36 11.76
N GLY A 269 -12.05 10.68 11.21
CA GLY A 269 -13.34 10.13 11.61
C GLY A 269 -14.17 9.62 10.43
N GLU A 270 -15.37 9.14 10.74
CA GLU A 270 -16.27 8.49 9.77
C GLU A 270 -16.80 9.37 8.63
N THR A 271 -16.59 10.69 8.72
CA THR A 271 -16.93 11.64 7.65
C THR A 271 -15.75 11.94 6.74
N ASP A 272 -14.55 11.44 7.07
CA ASP A 272 -13.36 11.67 6.28
C ASP A 272 -13.30 10.84 5.02
N ARG A 273 -12.64 11.43 4.03
CA ARG A 273 -12.43 10.89 2.70
C ARG A 273 -10.93 10.98 2.44
N VAL A 274 -10.26 9.85 2.60
CA VAL A 274 -8.80 9.75 2.54
C VAL A 274 -8.40 9.39 1.12
N HIS A 275 -7.56 10.22 0.50
CA HIS A 275 -6.97 9.90 -0.79
C HIS A 275 -6.01 8.70 -0.65
N HIS A 276 -6.20 7.68 -1.47
CA HIS A 276 -5.31 6.53 -1.60
C HIS A 276 -4.61 6.54 -2.95
N ASP A 277 -3.27 6.54 -2.90
CA ASP A 277 -2.43 6.41 -4.07
C ASP A 277 -2.45 4.96 -4.60
N PRO A 278 -2.78 4.73 -5.90
CA PRO A 278 -2.78 3.39 -6.48
C PRO A 278 -1.39 2.72 -6.52
N HIS A 279 -0.30 3.45 -6.24
CA HIS A 279 1.02 2.86 -6.05
C HIS A 279 1.12 2.13 -4.70
N THR A 280 0.60 0.90 -4.65
CA THR A 280 0.47 0.11 -3.41
C THR A 280 1.78 -0.46 -2.87
N GLY A 281 2.88 -0.39 -3.62
CA GLY A 281 4.20 -0.97 -3.26
C GLY A 281 4.95 -0.22 -2.15
N SER A 282 4.25 0.47 -1.25
CA SER A 282 4.83 1.26 -0.17
C SER A 282 4.11 0.98 1.15
N ASP A 283 4.87 0.98 2.25
CA ASP A 283 4.34 0.94 3.61
C ASP A 283 3.36 2.08 3.89
N LEU A 284 3.46 3.20 3.17
CA LEU A 284 2.55 4.34 3.31
C LEU A 284 1.15 4.02 2.79
N ALA A 285 1.03 3.14 1.78
CA ALA A 285 -0.27 2.70 1.29
C ALA A 285 -1.07 1.97 2.37
N VAL A 286 -0.39 1.38 3.36
CA VAL A 286 -1.02 0.76 4.54
C VAL A 286 -1.70 1.82 5.40
N LEU A 287 -1.06 2.98 5.61
CA LEU A 287 -1.67 4.11 6.31
C LEU A 287 -2.81 4.73 5.51
N GLU A 288 -2.71 4.83 4.19
CA GLU A 288 -3.79 5.37 3.35
C GLU A 288 -5.01 4.46 3.24
N THR A 289 -4.91 3.21 3.70
CA THR A 289 -5.98 2.19 3.61
C THR A 289 -6.51 1.77 4.97
N TRP A 290 -5.65 1.25 5.84
CA TRP A 290 -6.07 0.60 7.08
C TRP A 290 -6.44 1.62 8.15
N LEU A 291 -5.75 2.77 8.21
CA LEU A 291 -6.11 3.85 9.12
C LEU A 291 -7.54 4.39 8.86
N PRO A 292 -7.91 4.80 7.63
CA PRO A 292 -9.28 5.19 7.36
C PRO A 292 -10.29 4.11 7.71
N TRP A 293 -10.03 2.84 7.35
CA TRP A 293 -10.94 1.74 7.68
C TRP A 293 -11.17 1.56 9.18
N VAL A 294 -10.11 1.68 9.98
CA VAL A 294 -10.20 1.60 11.43
C VAL A 294 -10.97 2.79 12.01
N CYS A 295 -10.85 3.98 11.41
CA CYS A 295 -11.58 5.18 11.80
C CYS A 295 -13.03 5.24 11.28
N GLY A 296 -13.42 4.34 10.37
CA GLY A 296 -14.73 4.40 9.72
C GLY A 296 -14.81 5.35 8.52
N ALA A 297 -13.69 5.94 8.12
CA ALA A 297 -13.58 6.85 6.98
C ALA A 297 -13.68 6.11 5.64
N THR A 298 -13.82 6.85 4.54
CA THR A 298 -13.85 6.29 3.18
C THR A 298 -12.48 6.43 2.51
N VAL A 299 -11.95 5.32 1.99
CA VAL A 299 -10.79 5.33 1.10
C VAL A 299 -11.24 5.72 -0.30
N VAL A 300 -10.64 6.75 -0.88
CA VAL A 300 -10.99 7.25 -2.21
C VAL A 300 -9.76 7.21 -3.11
N THR A 301 -9.88 6.54 -4.24
CA THR A 301 -8.75 6.26 -5.13
C THR A 301 -9.00 6.82 -6.52
N PRO A 302 -7.97 7.36 -7.20
CA PRO A 302 -8.09 7.75 -8.59
C PRO A 302 -8.21 6.52 -9.51
N PRO A 303 -8.62 6.70 -10.78
CA PRO A 303 -8.63 5.61 -11.75
C PRO A 303 -7.26 4.92 -11.86
N ALA A 304 -7.27 3.63 -12.15
CA ALA A 304 -6.04 2.86 -12.36
C ALA A 304 -5.16 3.50 -13.44
N GLY A 305 -3.87 3.69 -13.13
CA GLY A 305 -2.90 4.32 -14.03
C GLY A 305 -2.98 5.85 -14.12
N ALA A 306 -3.86 6.50 -13.36
CA ALA A 306 -3.90 7.95 -13.31
C ALA A 306 -2.72 8.53 -12.51
N ASP A 307 -1.85 9.26 -13.18
CA ASP A 307 -0.79 10.06 -12.55
C ASP A 307 -1.27 11.51 -12.37
N LEU A 308 -2.02 11.75 -11.29
CA LEU A 308 -2.63 13.05 -11.03
C LEU A 308 -1.64 14.01 -10.37
N ARG A 309 -1.33 15.13 -11.04
CA ARG A 309 -0.54 16.24 -10.51
C ARG A 309 -1.14 17.60 -10.86
N GLY A 310 -0.70 18.64 -10.15
CA GLY A 310 -1.07 20.03 -10.43
C GLY A 310 -2.60 20.25 -10.47
N PRO A 311 -3.13 20.95 -11.50
CA PRO A 311 -4.56 21.23 -11.59
C PRO A 311 -5.44 19.96 -11.68
N ALA A 312 -4.93 18.88 -12.28
CA ALA A 312 -5.69 17.62 -12.38
C ALA A 312 -5.87 16.95 -11.02
N LEU A 313 -4.83 16.98 -10.18
CA LEU A 313 -4.94 16.53 -8.79
C LEU A 313 -5.88 17.43 -8.01
N GLY A 314 -5.74 18.76 -8.14
CA GLY A 314 -6.62 19.73 -7.50
C GLY A 314 -8.11 19.45 -7.77
N ARG A 315 -8.48 19.30 -9.05
CA ARG A 315 -9.85 18.96 -9.47
C ARG A 315 -10.33 17.65 -8.88
N PHE A 316 -9.51 16.60 -8.93
CA PHE A 316 -9.86 15.32 -8.33
C PHE A 316 -10.14 15.44 -6.82
N LEU A 317 -9.28 16.16 -6.09
CA LEU A 317 -9.45 16.37 -4.65
C LEU A 317 -10.76 17.11 -4.35
N ALA A 318 -11.07 18.15 -5.12
CA ALA A 318 -12.30 18.93 -4.98
C ALA A 318 -13.55 18.10 -5.34
N ASP A 319 -13.58 17.50 -6.53
CA ASP A 319 -14.72 16.75 -7.07
C ASP A 319 -15.07 15.55 -6.20
N ARG A 320 -14.06 14.87 -5.67
CA ARG A 320 -14.25 13.71 -4.79
C ARG A 320 -14.38 14.08 -3.32
N GLY A 321 -14.31 15.37 -2.99
CA GLY A 321 -14.45 15.89 -1.63
C GLY A 321 -13.42 15.31 -0.66
N ILE A 322 -12.17 15.16 -1.08
CA ILE A 322 -11.08 14.61 -0.26
C ILE A 322 -10.83 15.54 0.94
N THR A 323 -10.80 14.97 2.14
CA THR A 323 -10.54 15.70 3.39
C THR A 323 -9.16 15.40 3.96
N VAL A 324 -8.52 14.31 3.52
CA VAL A 324 -7.20 13.90 4.01
C VAL A 324 -6.34 13.45 2.83
N LEU A 325 -5.15 14.04 2.69
CA LEU A 325 -4.19 13.70 1.66
C LEU A 325 -2.79 13.55 2.26
N ARG A 326 -2.11 12.46 1.93
CA ARG A 326 -0.65 12.39 2.10
C ARG A 326 0.01 12.91 0.82
N ALA A 327 0.86 13.93 0.94
CA ALA A 327 1.57 14.49 -0.19
C ALA A 327 2.95 15.01 0.24
N ASP A 328 3.94 14.84 -0.63
CA ASP A 328 5.18 15.61 -0.54
C ASP A 328 5.01 16.99 -1.20
N PRO A 329 5.95 17.93 -1.00
CA PRO A 329 5.86 19.25 -1.62
C PRO A 329 5.74 19.24 -3.15
N ALA A 330 6.33 18.24 -3.82
CA ALA A 330 6.27 18.14 -5.28
C ALA A 330 4.87 17.72 -5.76
N ARG A 331 4.18 16.85 -5.02
CA ARG A 331 2.80 16.45 -5.31
C ARG A 331 1.81 17.60 -5.09
N LEU A 332 2.08 18.50 -4.13
CA LEU A 332 1.27 19.70 -3.90
C LEU A 332 1.50 20.79 -4.94
N ALA A 333 2.63 20.77 -5.65
CA ALA A 333 2.97 21.80 -6.61
C ALA A 333 1.95 21.87 -7.75
N GLY A 334 1.50 23.09 -8.05
CA GLY A 334 0.60 23.38 -9.16
C GLY A 334 -0.88 23.10 -8.90
N ILE A 335 -1.29 22.73 -7.68
CA ILE A 335 -2.71 22.73 -7.30
C ILE A 335 -3.19 24.19 -7.27
N ASP A 336 -4.22 24.50 -8.05
CA ASP A 336 -4.73 25.85 -8.31
C ASP A 336 -6.17 26.06 -7.80
N VAL A 337 -6.71 25.10 -7.04
CA VAL A 337 -8.04 25.15 -6.44
C VAL A 337 -7.97 25.29 -4.92
N ASP A 338 -8.95 25.99 -4.34
CA ASP A 338 -9.09 26.09 -2.89
C ASP A 338 -9.68 24.80 -2.29
N LEU A 339 -9.06 24.29 -1.24
CA LEU A 339 -9.39 23.01 -0.60
C LEU A 339 -9.50 23.20 0.93
N PRO A 340 -10.49 23.97 1.42
CA PRO A 340 -10.54 24.43 2.81
C PRO A 340 -10.78 23.31 3.83
N ARG A 341 -11.23 22.13 3.38
CA ARG A 341 -11.44 20.94 4.22
C ARG A 341 -10.25 19.96 4.19
N LEU A 342 -9.26 20.20 3.34
CA LEU A 342 -8.15 19.27 3.15
C LEU A 342 -7.13 19.39 4.29
N ARG A 343 -6.77 18.24 4.86
CA ARG A 343 -5.73 18.08 5.87
C ARG A 343 -4.61 17.20 5.31
N LEU A 344 -3.37 17.55 5.64
CA LEU A 344 -2.20 16.79 5.20
C LEU A 344 -1.76 15.79 6.28
N LEU A 345 -1.36 14.59 5.85
CA LEU A 345 -0.75 13.54 6.70
C LEU A 345 0.78 13.62 6.72
#